data_AF-A0A935K6Q6-F1
#
_entry.id   AF-A0A935K6Q6-F1
#
_cell.length_a   1.000
_cell.length_b   1.000
_cell.length_c   1.000
_cell.angle_alpha   90.00
_cell.angle_beta   90.00
_cell.angle_gamma   90.00
#
_symmetry.space_group_name_H-M   'P 1'
#
loop_
_entity.id
_entity.type
_entity.pdbx_description
1 polymer ?
#
loop_
_entity_poly.entity_id
_entity_poly.type
_entity_poly.pdbx_seq_one_letter_code
_entity_poly.pdbx_strand_id
1 'polypeptide(L)'
;MKSKSFHNRFHLRFFNRSRLARKIRNFILQEYQNNNIEYVLLAGDVELIPYRGFYCHVQSSSVYEDYNIPSDLYYSALDGNWNNNSNNKWGEIGEDDLLPEISVARIPGSNLSELNNMINKIKSYQDTPVLNEFDKPLLAGEHLWSSPLTWGGDYLDLLIGYHDDNGYTTIGIPTDDNIEKLYDRDLGTWSGSTLISKINQGKSFIHHAGHSNYNYVMRLNDGDITNEIFLRLMASFTTTH
;
A
#
# COMPACT_ATOMS: atom_id res chain seq x y z
N MET A 1 -19.10 -17.62 -2.16
CA MET A 1 -18.89 -16.17 -1.92
C MET A 1 -20.25 -15.51 -1.70
N LYS A 2 -20.60 -15.13 -0.46
CA LYS A 2 -21.82 -14.35 -0.21
C LYS A 2 -21.49 -12.87 -0.40
N SER A 3 -21.79 -12.34 -1.58
CA SER A 3 -21.72 -10.89 -1.85
C SER A 3 -23.01 -10.23 -1.34
N LYS A 4 -22.89 -9.24 -0.45
CA LYS A 4 -23.99 -8.34 -0.09
C LYS A 4 -23.65 -6.95 -0.66
N SER A 5 -24.35 -6.54 -1.71
CA SER A 5 -24.32 -5.17 -2.22
C SER A 5 -25.36 -4.33 -1.46
N PHE A 6 -24.95 -3.17 -0.94
CA PHE A 6 -25.87 -2.19 -0.37
C PHE A 6 -26.10 -1.04 -1.36
N HIS A 7 -27.34 -0.89 -1.82
CA HIS A 7 -27.85 0.33 -2.41
C HIS A 7 -28.68 1.07 -1.35
N ASN A 8 -28.04 1.85 -0.49
CA ASN A 8 -28.74 2.80 0.37
C ASN A 8 -28.43 4.22 -0.09
N ARG A 9 -29.42 4.91 -0.67
CA ARG A 9 -29.36 6.36 -0.87
C ARG A 9 -29.41 7.04 0.51
N PHE A 10 -28.25 7.32 1.08
CA PHE A 10 -28.14 8.25 2.20
C PHE A 10 -28.04 9.68 1.65
N HIS A 11 -28.99 10.54 1.98
CA HIS A 11 -28.83 11.99 1.79
C HIS A 11 -27.62 12.45 2.63
N LEU A 12 -26.49 12.72 1.96
CA LEU A 12 -25.27 13.22 2.58
C LEU A 12 -25.49 14.65 3.10
N ARG A 13 -25.76 14.79 4.41
CA ARG A 13 -25.47 16.00 5.19
C ARG A 13 -24.27 15.70 6.06
N PHE A 14 -23.13 16.35 5.78
CA PHE A 14 -21.90 16.42 6.58
C PHE A 14 -21.74 15.35 7.67
N PHE A 15 -21.34 14.13 7.27
CA PHE A 15 -20.96 13.09 8.22
C PHE A 15 -19.61 13.44 8.86
N ASN A 16 -19.57 13.44 10.19
CA ASN A 16 -18.33 13.33 10.94
C ASN A 16 -17.63 12.01 10.50
N ARG A 17 -16.52 12.14 9.75
CA ARG A 17 -15.78 11.00 9.16
C ARG A 17 -15.36 9.97 10.21
N SER A 18 -14.95 10.40 11.41
CA SER A 18 -14.60 9.50 12.51
C SER A 18 -15.78 8.63 12.97
N ARG A 19 -17.00 9.18 12.99
CA ARG A 19 -18.21 8.40 13.30
C ARG A 19 -18.50 7.37 12.22
N LEU A 20 -18.29 7.69 10.95
CA LEU A 20 -18.47 6.75 9.85
C LEU A 20 -17.43 5.62 9.92
N ALA A 21 -16.15 5.93 10.14
CA ALA A 21 -15.11 4.93 10.32
C ALA A 21 -15.46 3.93 11.45
N ARG A 22 -15.87 4.44 12.63
CA ARG A 22 -16.32 3.57 13.72
C ARG A 22 -17.50 2.68 13.35
N LYS A 23 -18.48 3.20 12.59
CA LYS A 23 -19.63 2.40 12.13
C LYS A 23 -19.20 1.28 11.19
N ILE A 24 -18.27 1.56 10.28
CA ILE A 24 -17.73 0.57 9.33
C ILE A 24 -17.00 -0.52 10.11
N ARG A 25 -16.07 -0.17 11.00
CA ARG A 25 -15.36 -1.15 11.85
C ARG A 25 -16.31 -2.01 12.67
N ASN A 26 -17.32 -1.41 13.30
CA ASN A 26 -18.30 -2.17 14.10
C ASN A 26 -19.11 -3.16 13.25
N PHE A 27 -19.44 -2.80 12.01
CA PHE A 27 -20.09 -3.72 11.08
C PHE A 27 -19.16 -4.87 10.70
N ILE A 28 -17.88 -4.58 10.40
CA ILE A 28 -16.86 -5.59 10.13
C ILE A 28 -16.70 -6.54 11.32
N LEU A 29 -16.58 -6.01 12.53
CA LEU A 29 -16.51 -6.81 13.77
C LEU A 29 -17.73 -7.71 13.93
N GLN A 30 -18.93 -7.19 13.65
CA GLN A 30 -20.16 -7.98 13.70
C GLN A 30 -20.15 -9.12 12.67
N GLU A 31 -19.70 -8.87 11.44
CA GLU A 31 -19.61 -9.91 10.41
C GLU A 31 -18.49 -10.91 10.71
N TYR A 32 -17.38 -10.48 11.31
CA TYR A 32 -16.34 -11.36 11.82
C TYR A 32 -16.90 -12.31 12.89
N GLN A 33 -17.56 -11.79 13.91
CA GLN A 33 -18.11 -12.60 15.01
C GLN A 33 -19.25 -13.53 14.59
N ASN A 34 -20.10 -13.09 13.65
CA ASN A 34 -21.30 -13.85 13.28
C ASN A 34 -21.11 -14.77 12.07
N ASN A 35 -20.17 -14.44 11.19
CA ASN A 35 -20.00 -15.12 9.91
C ASN A 35 -18.55 -15.59 9.64
N ASN A 36 -17.61 -15.35 10.57
CA ASN A 36 -16.19 -15.71 10.43
C ASN A 36 -15.61 -15.23 9.10
N ILE A 37 -15.84 -13.96 8.74
CA ILE A 37 -15.21 -13.38 7.54
C ILE A 37 -13.70 -13.28 7.76
N GLU A 38 -12.92 -13.55 6.72
CA GLU A 38 -11.45 -13.47 6.77
C GLU A 38 -10.92 -12.28 5.94
N TYR A 39 -11.74 -11.74 5.05
CA TYR A 39 -11.36 -10.72 4.07
C TYR A 39 -12.41 -9.62 3.96
N VAL A 40 -11.96 -8.37 3.89
CA VAL A 40 -12.78 -7.20 3.55
C VAL A 40 -12.12 -6.41 2.42
N LEU A 41 -12.92 -6.08 1.40
CA LEU A 41 -12.53 -5.20 0.32
C LEU A 41 -13.28 -3.87 0.43
N LEU A 42 -12.55 -2.80 0.70
CA LEU A 42 -13.06 -1.43 0.74
C LEU A 42 -13.04 -0.85 -0.69
N ALA A 43 -14.20 -0.73 -1.33
CA ALA A 43 -14.33 -0.19 -2.67
C ALA A 43 -14.74 1.30 -2.62
N GLY A 44 -13.77 2.19 -2.66
CA GLY A 44 -13.98 3.64 -2.63
C GLY A 44 -12.82 4.40 -1.97
N ASP A 45 -12.67 5.67 -2.34
CA ASP A 45 -11.68 6.58 -1.75
C ASP A 45 -12.18 7.20 -0.42
N VAL A 46 -11.35 8.02 0.23
CA VAL A 46 -11.48 8.50 1.61
C VAL A 46 -12.69 9.40 1.87
N GLU A 47 -13.27 10.00 0.83
CA GLU A 47 -14.53 10.72 0.88
C GLU A 47 -15.75 9.80 0.97
N LEU A 48 -15.62 8.53 0.55
CA LEU A 48 -16.67 7.51 0.62
C LEU A 48 -16.47 6.57 1.82
N ILE A 49 -15.26 6.05 1.97
CA ILE A 49 -14.84 5.14 3.04
C ILE A 49 -13.66 5.79 3.75
N PRO A 50 -13.87 6.52 4.86
CA PRO A 50 -12.80 7.23 5.54
C PRO A 50 -11.74 6.28 6.07
N TYR A 51 -10.51 6.74 6.24
CA TYR A 51 -9.50 6.06 7.06
C TYR A 51 -9.69 6.40 8.55
N ARG A 52 -8.94 5.72 9.42
CA ARG A 52 -8.70 6.18 10.80
C ARG A 52 -7.36 6.90 10.87
N GLY A 53 -7.35 8.15 11.34
CA GLY A 53 -6.12 8.87 11.63
C GLY A 53 -5.49 8.33 12.91
N PHE A 54 -4.25 7.86 12.83
CA PHE A 54 -3.45 7.42 13.97
C PHE A 54 -2.51 8.51 14.45
N TYR A 55 -2.23 8.44 15.75
CA TYR A 55 -1.28 9.28 16.42
C TYR A 55 0.12 8.67 16.36
N CYS A 56 1.12 9.50 16.12
CA CYS A 56 2.51 9.13 16.29
C CYS A 56 3.29 10.30 16.88
N HIS A 57 4.25 9.97 17.73
CA HIS A 57 5.23 10.88 18.28
C HIS A 57 6.61 10.32 17.96
N VAL A 58 7.40 11.05 17.19
CA VAL A 58 8.76 10.63 16.81
C VAL A 58 9.76 11.69 17.22
N GLN A 59 10.83 11.26 17.88
CA GLN A 59 12.03 12.07 18.08
C GLN A 59 12.99 11.82 16.92
N SER A 60 13.25 12.86 16.12
CA SER A 60 14.31 12.89 15.11
C SER A 60 15.29 14.02 15.44
N SER A 61 15.59 14.92 14.50
CA SER A 61 16.27 16.19 14.79
C SER A 61 15.43 17.12 15.68
N SER A 62 14.11 16.97 15.63
CA SER A 62 13.12 17.59 16.52
C SER A 62 12.03 16.58 16.88
N VAL A 63 11.25 16.88 17.91
CA VAL A 63 9.99 16.17 18.18
C VAL A 63 9.00 16.52 17.08
N TYR A 64 8.37 15.50 16.49
CA TYR A 64 7.25 15.65 15.57
C TYR A 64 6.08 14.80 16.07
N GLU A 65 4.89 15.39 16.07
CA GLU A 65 3.65 14.68 16.36
C GLU A 65 2.70 14.82 15.16
N ASP A 66 2.06 13.70 14.80
CA ASP A 66 0.93 13.66 13.88
C ASP A 66 -0.23 12.96 14.58
N TYR A 67 -1.45 13.43 14.36
CA TYR A 67 -2.70 12.88 14.91
C TYR A 67 -3.57 12.23 13.83
N ASN A 68 -3.10 12.23 12.59
CA ASN A 68 -3.90 11.89 11.43
C ASN A 68 -3.12 11.12 10.36
N ILE A 69 -2.24 10.21 10.78
CA ILE A 69 -1.61 9.24 9.87
C ILE A 69 -2.71 8.31 9.35
N PRO A 70 -3.01 8.31 8.05
CA PRO A 70 -4.14 7.57 7.51
C PRO A 70 -3.90 6.07 7.58
N SER A 71 -4.82 5.32 8.19
CA SER A 71 -4.70 3.87 8.30
C SER A 71 -6.03 3.13 8.13
N ASP A 72 -5.97 2.05 7.33
CA ASP A 72 -7.02 1.03 7.23
C ASP A 72 -6.77 -0.14 8.20
N LEU A 73 -5.63 -0.18 8.92
CA LEU A 73 -5.34 -1.18 9.96
C LEU A 73 -6.46 -1.24 11.01
N TYR A 74 -7.05 -0.08 11.31
CA TYR A 74 -8.22 0.06 12.17
C TYR A 74 -9.42 -0.81 11.76
N TYR A 75 -9.57 -1.12 10.47
CA TYR A 75 -10.63 -2.01 9.97
C TYR A 75 -10.26 -3.48 10.01
N SER A 76 -8.98 -3.79 10.21
CA SER A 76 -8.43 -5.14 10.12
C SER A 76 -8.16 -5.76 11.49
N ALA A 77 -7.78 -4.94 12.47
CA ALA A 77 -7.66 -5.33 13.87
C ALA A 77 -8.90 -4.87 14.65
N LEU A 78 -9.58 -5.83 15.28
CA LEU A 78 -10.98 -5.81 15.67
C LEU A 78 -11.18 -5.98 17.18
N ASP A 79 -10.16 -6.45 17.90
CA ASP A 79 -10.26 -6.73 19.34
C ASP A 79 -9.74 -5.58 20.24
N GLY A 80 -8.98 -4.63 19.70
CA GLY A 80 -8.55 -3.42 20.39
C GLY A 80 -9.58 -2.27 20.37
N ASN A 81 -9.49 -1.35 21.34
CA ASN A 81 -10.30 -0.12 21.34
C ASN A 81 -9.68 0.99 20.47
N TRP A 82 -8.35 1.02 20.39
CA TRP A 82 -7.52 2.05 19.75
C TRP A 82 -7.50 3.43 20.41
N ASN A 83 -8.30 3.69 21.46
CA ASN A 83 -8.35 4.98 22.19
C ASN A 83 -8.91 4.77 23.61
N ASN A 84 -8.25 3.92 24.40
CA ASN A 84 -8.71 3.45 25.71
C ASN A 84 -8.96 4.59 26.69
N ASN A 85 -8.04 5.57 26.74
CA ASN A 85 -8.12 6.72 27.64
C ASN A 85 -9.00 7.87 27.12
N SER A 86 -9.55 7.76 25.90
CA SER A 86 -10.42 8.76 25.25
C SER A 86 -9.79 10.15 25.02
N ASN A 87 -8.46 10.24 24.94
CA ASN A 87 -7.74 11.50 24.66
C ASN A 87 -7.70 11.86 23.15
N ASN A 88 -8.17 10.97 22.27
CA ASN A 88 -8.15 11.08 20.80
C ASN A 88 -6.78 10.88 20.13
N LYS A 89 -5.81 10.28 20.83
CA LYS A 89 -4.53 9.80 20.28
C LYS A 89 -4.69 8.34 19.86
N TRP A 90 -5.34 8.16 18.71
CA TRP A 90 -5.70 6.83 18.25
C TRP A 90 -4.46 5.99 17.91
N GLY A 91 -4.36 4.80 18.48
CA GLY A 91 -3.21 3.89 18.26
C GLY A 91 -1.92 4.38 18.89
N GLU A 92 -1.98 5.20 19.94
CA GLU A 92 -0.78 5.53 20.71
C GLU A 92 -0.18 4.31 21.39
N ILE A 93 1.11 4.37 21.70
CA ILE A 93 1.85 3.27 22.34
C ILE A 93 1.11 2.78 23.58
N GLY A 94 0.79 1.49 23.61
CA GLY A 94 0.06 0.84 24.70
C GLY A 94 -1.46 0.79 24.50
N GLU A 95 -1.97 1.45 23.45
CA GLU A 95 -3.36 1.36 22.98
C GLU A 95 -3.47 0.85 21.54
N ASP A 96 -2.34 0.63 20.88
CA ASP A 96 -2.20 0.08 19.55
C ASP A 96 -2.62 -1.39 19.47
N ASP A 97 -3.25 -1.75 18.36
CA ASP A 97 -3.75 -3.08 18.05
C ASP A 97 -3.19 -3.49 16.68
N LEU A 98 -1.89 -3.81 16.67
CA LEU A 98 -1.10 -3.97 15.45
C LEU A 98 -1.22 -5.37 14.82
N LEU A 99 -2.05 -6.25 15.37
CA LEU A 99 -2.24 -7.62 14.88
C LEU A 99 -3.65 -7.74 14.28
N PRO A 100 -3.80 -7.74 12.95
CA PRO A 100 -5.11 -7.88 12.32
C PRO A 100 -5.76 -9.25 12.57
N GLU A 101 -7.06 -9.27 12.88
CA GLU A 101 -7.89 -10.48 12.84
C GLU A 101 -8.28 -10.87 11.41
N ILE A 102 -8.41 -9.89 10.52
CA ILE A 102 -8.82 -10.09 9.14
C ILE A 102 -7.93 -9.34 8.15
N SER A 103 -7.89 -9.80 6.90
CA SER A 103 -7.22 -9.08 5.83
C SER A 103 -8.11 -7.97 5.27
N VAL A 104 -7.61 -6.74 5.23
CA VAL A 104 -8.29 -5.59 4.61
C VAL A 104 -7.49 -5.13 3.40
N ALA A 105 -8.18 -4.91 2.28
CA ALA A 105 -7.64 -4.26 1.10
C ALA A 105 -8.57 -3.11 0.67
N ARG A 106 -8.00 -2.11 -0.01
CA ARG A 106 -8.76 -1.00 -0.58
C ARG A 106 -8.56 -0.91 -2.09
N ILE A 107 -9.65 -0.73 -2.82
CA ILE A 107 -9.63 -0.23 -4.19
C ILE A 107 -10.08 1.23 -4.13
N PRO A 108 -9.13 2.19 -4.15
CA PRO A 108 -9.47 3.60 -4.13
C PRO A 108 -10.10 4.01 -5.47
N GLY A 109 -11.14 4.82 -5.40
CA GLY A 109 -11.82 5.37 -6.56
C GLY A 109 -12.90 6.34 -6.11
N SER A 110 -12.82 7.58 -6.58
CA SER A 110 -13.76 8.65 -6.25
C SER A 110 -15.03 8.60 -7.10
N ASN A 111 -15.00 7.84 -8.19
CA ASN A 111 -16.13 7.64 -9.07
C ASN A 111 -16.13 6.24 -9.70
N LEU A 112 -17.25 5.90 -10.36
CA LEU A 112 -17.45 4.58 -10.95
C LEU A 112 -16.45 4.27 -12.07
N SER A 113 -15.94 5.29 -12.79
CA SER A 113 -14.96 5.11 -13.86
C SER A 113 -13.64 4.60 -13.29
N GLU A 114 -13.11 5.28 -12.28
CA GLU A 114 -11.87 4.88 -11.58
C GLU A 114 -11.99 3.49 -10.96
N LEU A 115 -13.09 3.22 -10.26
CA LEU A 115 -13.33 1.91 -9.66
C LEU A 115 -13.39 0.79 -10.71
N ASN A 116 -14.08 1.02 -11.83
CA ASN A 116 -14.14 0.06 -12.92
C ASN A 116 -12.77 -0.17 -13.57
N ASN A 117 -11.95 0.87 -13.71
CA ASN A 117 -10.58 0.73 -14.23
C ASN A 117 -9.74 -0.21 -13.37
N MET A 118 -9.79 -0.06 -12.05
CA MET A 118 -9.08 -0.95 -11.13
C MET A 118 -9.63 -2.39 -11.16
N ILE A 119 -10.95 -2.57 -11.12
CA ILE A 119 -11.58 -3.89 -11.18
C ILE A 119 -11.22 -4.60 -12.50
N ASN A 120 -11.22 -3.88 -13.62
CA ASN A 120 -10.88 -4.46 -14.91
C ASN A 120 -9.42 -4.91 -14.96
N LYS A 121 -8.48 -4.14 -14.40
CA LYS A 121 -7.06 -4.56 -14.30
C LYS A 121 -6.92 -5.85 -13.49
N ILE A 122 -7.57 -5.93 -12.33
CA ILE A 122 -7.54 -7.12 -11.47
C ILE A 122 -8.08 -8.34 -12.22
N LYS A 123 -9.25 -8.20 -12.88
CA LYS A 123 -9.84 -9.27 -13.68
C LYS A 123 -8.95 -9.68 -14.85
N SER A 124 -8.40 -8.73 -15.59
CA SER A 124 -7.50 -9.02 -16.71
C SER A 124 -6.25 -9.77 -16.26
N TYR A 125 -5.67 -9.41 -15.11
CA TYR A 125 -4.53 -10.12 -14.54
C TYR A 125 -4.89 -11.56 -14.13
N GLN A 126 -6.10 -11.79 -13.58
CA GLN A 126 -6.56 -13.11 -13.15
C GLN A 126 -6.99 -14.01 -14.32
N ASP A 127 -7.74 -13.47 -15.27
CA ASP A 127 -8.40 -14.23 -16.33
C ASP A 127 -7.49 -14.40 -17.57
N THR A 128 -6.67 -13.39 -17.87
CA THR A 128 -5.83 -13.33 -19.08
C THR A 128 -4.45 -12.74 -18.77
N PRO A 129 -3.64 -13.39 -17.92
CA PRO A 129 -2.33 -12.87 -17.56
C PRO A 129 -1.36 -12.83 -18.75
N VAL A 130 -0.45 -11.86 -18.71
CA VAL A 130 0.65 -11.74 -19.67
C VAL A 130 1.81 -12.63 -19.20
N LEU A 131 1.76 -13.92 -19.59
CA LEU A 131 2.64 -14.96 -19.03
C LEU A 131 4.14 -14.69 -19.18
N ASN A 132 4.56 -13.96 -20.23
CA ASN A 132 5.96 -13.67 -20.50
C ASN A 132 6.53 -12.51 -19.67
N GLU A 133 5.79 -12.00 -18.68
CA GLU A 133 6.22 -10.95 -17.76
C GLU A 133 6.46 -11.44 -16.34
N PHE A 134 6.07 -12.68 -16.01
CA PHE A 134 6.09 -13.19 -14.63
C PHE A 134 7.48 -13.33 -14.01
N ASP A 135 8.49 -13.59 -14.82
CA ASP A 135 9.90 -13.73 -14.44
C ASP A 135 10.71 -12.43 -14.60
N LYS A 136 10.04 -11.26 -14.70
CA LYS A 136 10.70 -9.96 -14.92
C LYS A 136 10.49 -8.95 -13.81
N PRO A 137 10.96 -9.20 -12.56
CA PRO A 137 10.97 -8.20 -11.52
C PRO A 137 11.80 -6.96 -11.89
N LEU A 138 11.38 -5.79 -11.42
CA LEU A 138 12.19 -4.57 -11.44
C LEU A 138 12.45 -4.09 -10.01
N LEU A 139 13.71 -4.01 -9.62
CA LEU A 139 14.13 -3.52 -8.31
C LEU A 139 14.76 -2.12 -8.47
N ALA A 140 14.20 -1.11 -7.80
CA ALA A 140 14.61 0.28 -7.90
C ALA A 140 15.11 0.80 -6.54
N GLY A 141 16.42 1.00 -6.42
CA GLY A 141 17.09 1.39 -5.18
C GLY A 141 17.71 2.77 -5.30
N GLU A 142 17.39 3.65 -4.36
CA GLU A 142 17.96 5.01 -4.29
C GLU A 142 19.05 5.13 -3.24
N HIS A 143 19.85 6.18 -3.31
CA HIS A 143 20.67 6.64 -2.18
C HIS A 143 19.76 7.08 -1.03
N LEU A 144 19.82 6.38 0.11
CA LEU A 144 18.99 6.69 1.27
C LEU A 144 19.67 7.68 2.21
N TRP A 145 20.96 7.49 2.49
CA TRP A 145 21.66 8.33 3.46
C TRP A 145 23.18 8.24 3.28
N SER A 146 23.89 9.33 3.59
CA SER A 146 25.35 9.40 3.36
C SER A 146 26.20 9.00 4.57
N SER A 147 25.66 9.03 5.79
CA SER A 147 26.45 8.75 7.00
C SER A 147 25.60 8.15 8.15
N PRO A 148 25.61 6.83 8.36
CA PRO A 148 26.34 5.83 7.57
C PRO A 148 25.82 5.75 6.13
N LEU A 149 26.72 5.45 5.18
CA LEU A 149 26.34 5.28 3.79
C LEU A 149 25.32 4.15 3.67
N THR A 150 24.16 4.45 3.09
CA THR A 150 23.00 3.56 3.06
C THR A 150 22.36 3.62 1.67
N TRP A 151 22.30 2.48 0.97
CA TRP A 151 21.67 2.36 -0.33
C TRP A 151 20.42 1.48 -0.24
N GLY A 152 19.34 1.89 -0.91
CA GLY A 152 18.15 1.05 -1.08
C GLY A 152 18.49 -0.26 -1.81
N GLY A 153 19.42 -0.21 -2.77
CA GLY A 153 19.90 -1.38 -3.49
C GLY A 153 20.49 -2.49 -2.60
N ASP A 154 21.18 -2.13 -1.51
CA ASP A 154 21.75 -3.12 -0.57
C ASP A 154 20.65 -3.95 0.09
N TYR A 155 19.54 -3.32 0.48
CA TYR A 155 18.39 -4.01 1.08
C TYR A 155 17.56 -4.77 0.05
N LEU A 156 17.45 -4.26 -1.17
CA LEU A 156 16.75 -4.94 -2.26
C LEU A 156 17.49 -6.20 -2.71
N ASP A 157 18.83 -6.23 -2.61
CA ASP A 157 19.61 -7.44 -2.89
C ASP A 157 19.27 -8.59 -1.93
N LEU A 158 18.89 -8.31 -0.67
CA LEU A 158 18.46 -9.32 0.32
C LEU A 158 17.13 -10.01 -0.02
N LEU A 159 16.45 -9.54 -1.06
CA LEU A 159 15.21 -10.14 -1.54
C LEU A 159 15.46 -11.16 -2.64
N ILE A 160 16.71 -11.40 -3.06
CA ILE A 160 17.02 -12.24 -4.23
C ILE A 160 17.65 -13.54 -3.77
N GLY A 161 16.94 -14.65 -3.98
CA GLY A 161 17.41 -15.98 -3.62
C GLY A 161 17.38 -16.23 -2.11
N TYR A 162 18.21 -17.19 -1.68
CA TYR A 162 18.30 -17.56 -0.28
C TYR A 162 19.15 -16.56 0.50
N HIS A 163 18.62 -16.08 1.62
CA HIS A 163 19.34 -15.24 2.58
C HIS A 163 19.14 -15.77 4.01
N ASP A 164 20.16 -15.59 4.85
CA ASP A 164 20.15 -15.93 6.29
C ASP A 164 20.77 -14.79 7.11
N ASP A 165 20.42 -13.57 6.73
CA ASP A 165 20.93 -12.33 7.28
C ASP A 165 20.04 -11.83 8.43
N ASN A 166 20.61 -11.06 9.36
CA ASN A 166 19.85 -10.37 10.42
C ASN A 166 18.98 -11.26 11.33
N GLY A 167 19.27 -12.56 11.40
CA GLY A 167 18.52 -13.52 12.21
C GLY A 167 17.24 -14.04 11.55
N TYR A 168 17.05 -13.82 10.25
CA TYR A 168 15.92 -14.30 9.48
C TYR A 168 16.39 -15.06 8.24
N THR A 169 15.74 -16.20 7.98
CA THR A 169 15.97 -16.97 6.76
C THR A 169 14.84 -16.70 5.76
N THR A 170 15.18 -16.33 4.53
CA THR A 170 14.21 -16.10 3.45
C THR A 170 14.58 -16.87 2.19
N ILE A 171 13.57 -17.27 1.43
CA ILE A 171 13.69 -17.75 0.06
C ILE A 171 13.00 -16.66 -0.77
N GLY A 172 13.78 -15.67 -1.19
CA GLY A 172 13.31 -14.50 -1.91
C GLY A 172 12.95 -14.80 -3.37
N ILE A 173 13.03 -13.77 -4.20
CA ILE A 173 12.85 -13.82 -5.65
C ILE A 173 13.78 -14.88 -6.25
N PRO A 174 13.29 -15.81 -7.08
CA PRO A 174 14.13 -16.82 -7.72
C PRO A 174 15.33 -16.20 -8.43
N THR A 175 16.52 -16.75 -8.24
CA THR A 175 17.76 -16.21 -8.83
C THR A 175 17.83 -16.37 -10.34
N ASP A 176 17.00 -17.24 -10.91
CA ASP A 176 16.85 -17.50 -12.34
C ASP A 176 15.79 -16.59 -13.01
N ASP A 177 15.07 -15.77 -12.25
CA ASP A 177 14.26 -14.69 -12.82
C ASP A 177 15.15 -13.66 -13.55
N ASN A 178 14.61 -13.04 -14.59
CA ASN A 178 15.23 -11.95 -15.31
C ASN A 178 15.05 -10.61 -14.56
N ILE A 179 15.69 -10.52 -13.39
CA ILE A 179 15.63 -9.37 -12.48
C ILE A 179 16.38 -8.18 -13.08
N GLU A 180 15.68 -7.07 -13.30
CA GLU A 180 16.30 -5.79 -13.66
C GLU A 180 16.53 -4.92 -12.42
N LYS A 181 17.70 -4.30 -12.33
CA LYS A 181 18.10 -3.44 -11.20
C LYS A 181 18.34 -2.00 -11.66
N LEU A 182 17.63 -1.06 -11.04
CA LEU A 182 17.85 0.39 -11.15
C LEU A 182 18.37 0.90 -9.81
N TYR A 183 19.66 0.71 -9.54
CA TYR A 183 20.28 1.09 -8.29
C TYR A 183 21.20 2.29 -8.47
N ASP A 184 21.02 3.34 -7.67
CA ASP A 184 21.95 4.47 -7.66
C ASP A 184 23.38 4.02 -7.33
N ARG A 185 23.54 3.04 -6.43
CA ARG A 185 24.83 2.45 -6.05
C ARG A 185 25.65 2.04 -7.29
N ASP A 186 24.98 1.46 -8.29
CA ASP A 186 25.61 0.83 -9.45
C ASP A 186 25.62 1.75 -10.67
N LEU A 187 24.61 2.63 -10.80
CA LEU A 187 24.40 3.51 -11.96
C LEU A 187 24.83 4.96 -11.71
N GLY A 188 25.20 5.31 -10.48
CA GLY A 188 25.36 6.67 -9.99
C GLY A 188 24.02 7.37 -9.75
N THR A 189 23.14 7.39 -10.75
CA THR A 189 21.75 7.84 -10.63
C THR A 189 20.88 7.31 -11.78
N TRP A 190 19.62 7.00 -11.53
CA TRP A 190 18.60 6.69 -12.54
C TRP A 190 17.51 7.78 -12.63
N SER A 191 16.68 7.79 -13.67
CA SER A 191 15.63 8.81 -13.85
C SER A 191 14.23 8.22 -13.82
N GLY A 192 13.23 9.02 -13.46
CA GLY A 192 11.81 8.64 -13.60
C GLY A 192 11.46 8.23 -15.03
N SER A 193 12.04 8.88 -16.05
CA SER A 193 11.87 8.50 -17.45
C SER A 193 12.44 7.11 -17.78
N THR A 194 13.57 6.74 -17.17
CA THR A 194 14.16 5.39 -17.29
C THR A 194 13.22 4.37 -16.67
N LEU A 195 12.71 4.65 -15.46
CA LEU A 195 11.73 3.80 -14.80
C LEU A 195 10.49 3.60 -15.65
N ILE A 196 9.86 4.67 -16.13
CA ILE A 196 8.69 4.61 -17.04
C ILE A 196 8.97 3.74 -18.27
N SER A 197 10.15 3.89 -18.90
CA SER A 197 10.53 3.08 -20.04
C SER A 197 10.59 1.58 -19.70
N LYS A 198 11.12 1.24 -18.52
CA LYS A 198 11.17 -0.15 -18.03
C LYS A 198 9.79 -0.70 -17.67
N ILE A 199 8.94 0.09 -17.05
CA ILE A 199 7.55 -0.30 -16.73
C ILE A 199 6.79 -0.64 -18.02
N ASN A 200 6.95 0.18 -19.06
CA ASN A 200 6.32 -0.03 -20.36
C ASN A 200 6.88 -1.22 -21.17
N GLN A 201 7.97 -1.86 -20.71
CA GLN A 201 8.50 -3.10 -21.29
C GLN A 201 7.86 -4.37 -20.68
N GLY A 202 6.95 -4.22 -19.71
CA GLY A 202 6.31 -5.33 -19.02
C GLY A 202 7.16 -5.85 -17.85
N LYS A 203 6.57 -5.87 -16.66
CA LYS A 203 7.20 -6.28 -15.39
C LYS A 203 6.20 -7.05 -14.54
N SER A 204 6.65 -8.10 -13.86
CA SER A 204 5.82 -8.87 -12.93
C SER A 204 5.42 -8.02 -11.73
N PHE A 205 6.41 -7.35 -11.13
CA PHE A 205 6.23 -6.36 -10.08
C PHE A 205 7.43 -5.41 -10.06
N ILE A 206 7.26 -4.30 -9.34
CA ILE A 206 8.30 -3.30 -9.11
C ILE A 206 8.46 -3.19 -7.60
N HIS A 207 9.68 -3.29 -7.09
CA HIS A 207 9.97 -3.04 -5.69
C HIS A 207 10.93 -1.87 -5.56
N HIS A 208 10.55 -0.87 -4.78
CA HIS A 208 11.29 0.38 -4.61
C HIS A 208 11.76 0.55 -3.17
N ALA A 209 13.01 0.96 -3.02
CA ALA A 209 13.57 1.40 -1.75
C ALA A 209 14.22 2.77 -1.97
N GLY A 210 13.51 3.83 -1.56
CA GLY A 210 13.93 5.21 -1.77
C GLY A 210 13.12 6.21 -0.95
N HIS A 211 13.45 7.49 -1.09
CA HIS A 211 12.71 8.55 -0.43
C HIS A 211 11.37 8.80 -1.12
N SER A 212 10.34 9.07 -0.34
CA SER A 212 8.98 9.33 -0.84
C SER A 212 8.22 10.28 0.07
N ASN A 213 7.12 10.80 -0.45
CA ASN A 213 6.09 11.50 0.30
C ASN A 213 4.73 11.30 -0.40
N TYR A 214 3.70 12.05 0.01
CA TYR A 214 2.34 11.86 -0.48
C TYR A 214 2.13 12.15 -1.97
N ASN A 215 3.04 12.88 -2.65
CA ASN A 215 2.94 13.20 -4.08
C ASN A 215 4.23 12.93 -4.87
N TYR A 216 5.17 12.20 -4.26
CA TYR A 216 6.45 11.85 -4.87
C TYR A 216 6.89 10.45 -4.45
N VAL A 217 7.17 9.59 -5.43
CA VAL A 217 7.73 8.26 -5.19
C VAL A 217 8.49 7.81 -6.44
N MET A 218 9.57 7.06 -6.27
CA MET A 218 10.34 6.51 -7.40
C MET A 218 10.77 7.58 -8.44
N ARG A 219 11.04 8.82 -8.01
CA ARG A 219 11.36 9.95 -8.90
C ARG A 219 10.24 10.38 -9.85
N LEU A 220 9.01 10.00 -9.54
CA LEU A 220 7.79 10.41 -10.22
C LEU A 220 6.95 11.27 -9.27
N ASN A 221 6.24 12.23 -9.82
CA ASN A 221 5.20 13.00 -9.14
C ASN A 221 3.83 12.68 -9.73
N ASP A 222 2.76 13.18 -9.12
CA ASP A 222 1.38 13.00 -9.62
C ASP A 222 1.21 13.34 -11.11
N GLY A 223 1.92 14.36 -11.60
CA GLY A 223 1.87 14.79 -13.00
C GLY A 223 2.48 13.78 -13.99
N ASP A 224 3.32 12.86 -13.54
CA ASP A 224 3.93 11.82 -14.36
C ASP A 224 3.02 10.59 -14.50
N ILE A 225 1.96 10.49 -13.69
CA ILE A 225 1.04 9.35 -13.68
C ILE A 225 -0.15 9.65 -14.58
N THR A 226 0.06 9.52 -15.89
CA THR A 226 -0.99 9.76 -16.89
C THR A 226 -1.31 8.50 -17.70
N ASN A 227 -2.53 8.45 -18.24
CA ASN A 227 -2.92 7.39 -19.17
C ASN A 227 -2.07 7.38 -20.45
N GLU A 228 -1.47 8.52 -20.83
CA GLU A 228 -0.57 8.62 -21.98
C GLU A 228 0.78 7.92 -21.70
N ILE A 229 1.26 8.01 -20.47
CA ILE A 229 2.53 7.42 -20.04
C ILE A 229 2.41 5.91 -19.77
N PHE A 230 1.23 5.45 -19.33
CA PHE A 230 0.98 4.07 -18.89
C PHE A 230 -0.10 3.35 -19.71
N LEU A 231 -0.04 3.44 -21.04
CA LEU A 231 -1.05 2.94 -21.98
C LEU A 231 -1.34 1.42 -21.90
N ARG A 232 -0.44 0.62 -21.31
CA ARG A 232 -0.51 -0.86 -21.34
C ARG A 232 -0.44 -1.52 -19.97
N LEU A 233 -0.52 -0.76 -18.88
CA LEU A 233 -0.35 -1.35 -17.55
C LEU A 233 -1.55 -2.21 -17.15
N MET A 234 -1.34 -3.52 -17.18
CA MET A 234 -2.18 -4.53 -16.53
C MET A 234 -1.82 -4.73 -15.04
N ALA A 235 -0.70 -4.16 -14.58
CA ALA A 235 -0.28 -4.25 -13.19
C ALA A 235 -1.12 -3.34 -12.27
N SER A 236 -1.45 -3.87 -11.09
CA SER A 236 -2.01 -3.10 -9.98
C SER A 236 -0.85 -2.51 -9.18
N PHE A 237 -0.83 -1.20 -8.98
CA PHE A 237 0.06 -0.59 -8.00
C PHE A 237 -0.55 -0.79 -6.61
N THR A 238 0.20 -1.40 -5.71
CA THR A 238 -0.13 -1.40 -4.28
C THR A 238 1.06 -0.77 -3.58
N THR A 239 0.90 0.48 -3.14
CA THR A 239 1.85 1.12 -2.24
C THR A 239 1.48 0.72 -0.83
N THR A 240 2.33 -0.07 -0.17
CA THR A 240 2.30 -0.19 1.29
C THR A 240 2.94 1.08 1.85
N HIS A 241 2.14 1.91 2.52
CA HIS A 241 2.63 3.02 3.33
C HIS A 241 3.05 2.51 4.72
#